data_AF-A0A2J0UE49-F1
#
_entry.id   AF-A0A2J0UE49-F1
#
_cell.length_a   1.000
_cell.length_b   1.000
_cell.length_c   1.000
_cell.angle_alpha   90.00
_cell.angle_beta   90.00
_cell.angle_gamma   90.00
#
_symmetry.space_group_name_H-M   'P 1'
#
loop_
_entity.id
_entity.type
_entity.pdbx_description
1 polymer ?
#
loop_
_entity_poly.entity_id
_entity_poly.type
_entity_poly.pdbx_seq_one_letter_code
_entity_poly.pdbx_strand_id
1 'polypeptide(L)'
;MRKPRWLSWTSIAVCTLYLALTAWLVLDAQANSDPKSAYILMQLPVMLQTAALNVIGMDAWLSGMSWTTVYLLVIPPTLPVLYAVGAMLGSVLEQ
;
A
#
# COMPACT_ATOMS: atom_id res chain seq x y z
N MET A 1 -33.72 9.55 0.52
CA MET A 1 -32.78 8.48 0.10
C MET A 1 -31.47 9.13 -0.31
N ARG A 2 -30.44 9.09 0.55
CA ARG A 2 -29.09 9.57 0.17
C ARG A 2 -28.56 8.56 -0.85
N LYS A 3 -28.32 8.98 -2.09
CA LYS A 3 -27.65 8.14 -3.10
C LYS A 3 -26.33 7.67 -2.48
N PRO A 4 -26.05 6.37 -2.38
CA PRO A 4 -24.73 5.94 -1.99
C PRO A 4 -23.78 6.49 -3.05
N ARG A 5 -22.95 7.47 -2.70
CA ARG A 5 -21.82 7.87 -3.52
C ARG A 5 -20.82 6.71 -3.42
N TRP A 6 -21.07 5.65 -4.20
CA TRP A 6 -20.18 4.49 -4.35
C TRP A 6 -18.77 4.88 -4.82
N LEU A 7 -18.58 6.14 -5.20
CA LEU A 7 -17.31 6.71 -5.60
C LEU A 7 -16.98 7.90 -4.69
N SER A 8 -16.21 7.62 -3.64
CA SER A 8 -15.62 8.66 -2.80
C SER A 8 -14.32 9.14 -3.46
N TRP A 9 -14.30 10.40 -3.90
CA TRP A 9 -13.13 11.02 -4.51
C TRP A 9 -11.91 11.00 -3.58
N THR A 10 -12.12 11.18 -2.28
CA THR A 10 -11.05 11.08 -1.27
C THR A 10 -10.48 9.66 -1.21
N SER A 11 -11.33 8.63 -1.33
CA SER A 11 -10.89 7.23 -1.38
C SER A 11 -10.05 6.93 -2.60
N ILE A 12 -10.47 7.41 -3.77
CA ILE A 12 -9.68 7.29 -5.00
C ILE A 12 -8.34 8.00 -4.84
N ALA A 13 -8.35 9.24 -4.34
CA ALA A 13 -7.13 10.02 -4.16
C ALA A 13 -6.12 9.32 -3.24
N VAL A 14 -6.56 8.75 -2.11
CA VAL A 14 -5.70 8.00 -1.20
C VAL A 14 -5.13 6.74 -1.86
N CYS A 15 -5.97 5.94 -2.55
CA CYS A 15 -5.50 4.75 -3.25
C CYS A 15 -4.52 5.09 -4.38
N THR A 16 -4.82 6.11 -5.19
CA THR A 16 -3.96 6.56 -6.28
C THR A 16 -2.63 7.09 -5.73
N LEU A 17 -2.65 7.88 -4.65
CA LEU A 17 -1.43 8.37 -4.02
C LEU A 17 -0.55 7.22 -3.52
N TYR A 18 -1.15 6.23 -2.86
CA TYR A 18 -0.43 5.04 -2.40
C TYR A 18 0.25 4.30 -3.56
N LEU A 19 -0.48 4.04 -4.66
CA LEU A 19 0.06 3.37 -5.83
C LEU A 19 1.16 4.20 -6.51
N ALA A 20 0.96 5.51 -6.64
CA ALA A 20 1.94 6.41 -7.26
C ALA A 20 3.25 6.46 -6.46
N LEU A 21 3.17 6.59 -5.12
CA LEU A 21 4.34 6.58 -4.24
C LEU A 21 5.04 5.21 -4.27
N THR A 22 4.29 4.12 -4.26
CA THR A 22 4.85 2.77 -4.36
C THR A 22 5.62 2.60 -5.67
N ALA A 23 5.02 2.99 -6.80
CA ALA A 23 5.67 2.92 -8.10
C ALA A 23 6.92 3.79 -8.16
N TRP A 24 6.85 5.03 -7.65
CA TRP A 24 7.99 5.94 -7.60
C TRP A 24 9.16 5.34 -6.81
N LEU A 25 8.90 4.83 -5.61
CA LEU A 25 9.92 4.21 -4.76
C LEU A 25 10.54 2.97 -5.40
N VAL A 26 9.75 2.13 -6.04
CA VAL A 26 10.25 0.94 -6.74
C VAL A 26 11.12 1.33 -7.93
N LEU A 27 10.69 2.31 -8.74
CA LEU A 27 11.45 2.75 -9.90
C LEU A 27 12.78 3.40 -9.48
N ASP A 28 12.76 4.25 -8.46
CA ASP A 28 13.96 4.90 -7.95
C ASP A 28 14.94 3.90 -7.31
N ALA A 29 14.41 2.91 -6.57
CA ALA A 29 15.20 1.82 -6.01
C ALA A 29 15.94 1.01 -7.09
N GLN A 30 15.33 0.80 -8.26
CA GLN A 30 15.95 0.04 -9.35
C GLN A 30 16.94 0.89 -10.17
N ALA A 31 16.72 2.20 -10.27
CA ALA A 31 17.48 3.06 -11.17
C ALA A 31 18.73 3.68 -10.52
N ASN A 32 18.64 4.10 -9.25
CA ASN A 32 19.63 5.02 -8.66
C ASN A 32 20.24 4.54 -7.35
N SER A 33 19.77 3.43 -6.78
CA SER A 33 20.11 3.03 -5.42
C SER A 33 21.17 1.95 -5.35
N ASP A 34 22.07 2.05 -4.37
CA ASP A 34 22.92 0.94 -3.98
C ASP A 34 22.07 -0.24 -3.43
N PRO A 35 22.60 -1.47 -3.39
CA PRO A 35 21.81 -2.65 -3.02
C PRO A 35 21.09 -2.54 -1.66
N LYS A 36 21.68 -1.82 -0.69
CA LYS A 36 21.09 -1.65 0.64
C LYS A 36 19.97 -0.62 0.61
N SER A 37 20.21 0.53 -0.02
CA SER A 37 19.18 1.57 -0.17
C SER A 37 18.01 1.08 -1.00
N ALA A 38 18.27 0.33 -2.07
CA ALA A 38 17.23 -0.28 -2.90
C ALA A 38 16.32 -1.20 -2.09
N TYR A 39 16.90 -2.03 -1.21
CA TYR A 39 16.13 -2.90 -0.31
C TYR A 39 15.22 -2.10 0.63
N ILE A 40 15.74 -1.04 1.24
CA ILE A 40 14.95 -0.17 2.15
C ILE A 40 13.81 0.52 1.40
N LEU A 41 14.08 1.08 0.22
CA LEU A 41 13.09 1.77 -0.60
C LEU A 41 11.98 0.82 -1.09
N MET A 42 12.31 -0.42 -1.44
CA MET A 42 11.31 -1.44 -1.80
C MET A 42 10.53 -1.94 -0.58
N GLN A 43 11.12 -1.94 0.61
CA GLN A 43 10.40 -2.35 1.80
C GLN A 43 9.37 -1.31 2.26
N LEU A 44 9.69 -0.01 2.16
CA LEU A 44 8.88 1.10 2.69
C LEU A 44 7.37 1.04 2.38
N PRO A 45 6.92 0.85 1.12
CA PRO A 45 5.49 0.90 0.77
C PRO A 45 4.66 -0.23 1.39
N VAL A 46 5.31 -1.34 1.74
CA VAL A 46 4.68 -2.56 2.23
C VAL A 46 5.12 -2.94 3.65
N MET A 47 6.01 -2.17 4.27
CA MET A 47 6.62 -2.50 5.57
C MET A 47 5.60 -2.67 6.68
N LEU A 48 4.60 -1.79 6.73
CA LEU A 48 3.55 -1.86 7.75
C LEU A 48 2.70 -3.13 7.58
N GLN A 49 2.37 -3.46 6.34
CA GLN A 49 1.58 -4.62 6.00
C GLN A 49 2.36 -5.92 6.25
N THR A 50 3.63 -5.98 5.87
CA THR A 50 4.47 -7.15 6.15
C THR A 50 4.74 -7.29 7.65
N ALA A 51 4.86 -6.19 8.41
CA ALA A 51 4.92 -6.24 9.87
C ALA A 51 3.61 -6.78 10.49
N ALA A 52 2.45 -6.39 9.96
CA ALA A 52 1.17 -6.95 10.39
C ALA A 52 1.07 -8.46 10.09
N LEU A 53 1.56 -8.89 8.92
CA LEU A 53 1.65 -10.31 8.55
C LEU A 53 2.64 -11.09 9.44
N ASN A 54 3.73 -10.45 9.87
CA ASN A 54 4.67 -11.04 10.83
C ASN A 54 4.01 -11.29 12.20
N VAL A 55 3.18 -10.37 12.68
CA VAL A 55 2.46 -10.53 13.97
C VAL A 55 1.55 -11.76 13.97
N ILE A 56 1.00 -12.14 12.81
CA ILE A 56 0.16 -13.35 12.67
C ILE A 56 0.95 -14.60 12.25
N GLY A 57 2.29 -14.56 12.30
CA GLY A 57 3.17 -15.69 12.04
C GLY A 57 3.36 -16.04 10.56
N MET A 58 3.12 -15.10 9.64
CA MET A 58 3.32 -15.29 8.20
C MET A 58 4.68 -14.80 7.69
N ASP A 59 5.63 -14.52 8.57
CA ASP A 59 6.96 -14.00 8.23
C ASP A 59 7.79 -15.01 7.43
N ALA A 60 7.82 -16.27 7.87
CA ALA A 60 8.55 -17.34 7.21
C ALA A 60 8.03 -17.59 5.79
N TRP A 61 6.73 -17.35 5.56
CA TRP A 61 6.13 -17.49 4.25
C TRP A 61 6.53 -16.36 3.30
N LEU A 62 6.62 -15.13 3.80
CA LEU A 62 7.10 -13.98 3.01
C LEU A 62 8.62 -14.02 2.79
N SER A 63 9.37 -14.64 3.70
CA SER A 63 10.82 -14.74 3.62
C SER A 63 11.25 -15.54 2.38
N GLY A 64 12.12 -14.95 1.56
CA GLY A 64 12.60 -15.56 0.31
C GLY A 64 11.70 -15.35 -0.91
N MET A 65 10.54 -14.70 -0.78
CA MET A 65 9.75 -14.28 -1.95
C MET A 65 10.41 -13.12 -2.68
N SER A 66 10.20 -13.04 -4.00
CA SER A 66 10.57 -11.85 -4.77
C SER A 66 9.72 -10.64 -4.35
N TRP A 67 10.28 -9.44 -4.46
CA TRP A 67 9.55 -8.20 -4.18
C TRP A 67 8.24 -8.09 -5.00
N THR A 68 8.28 -8.49 -6.27
CA THR A 68 7.08 -8.52 -7.13
C THR A 68 5.97 -9.39 -6.53
N THR A 69 6.32 -10.57 -6.02
CA THR A 69 5.35 -11.47 -5.36
C THR A 69 4.77 -10.83 -4.10
N VAL A 70 5.62 -10.21 -3.27
CA VAL A 70 5.19 -9.49 -2.06
C VAL A 70 4.20 -8.38 -2.42
N TYR A 71 4.49 -7.57 -3.44
CA TYR A 71 3.59 -6.51 -3.89
C TYR A 71 2.24 -7.05 -4.40
N LEU A 72 2.26 -8.10 -5.23
CA LEU A 72 1.04 -8.72 -5.75
C LEU A 72 0.17 -9.31 -4.66
N LEU A 73 0.76 -9.76 -3.55
CA LEU A 73 0.02 -10.28 -2.41
C LEU A 73 -0.51 -9.18 -1.50
N VAL A 74 0.30 -8.16 -1.23
CA VAL A 74 0.03 -7.15 -0.19
C VAL A 74 -0.81 -5.98 -0.71
N ILE A 75 -0.59 -5.54 -1.95
CA ILE A 75 -1.31 -4.37 -2.51
C ILE A 75 -2.82 -4.65 -2.65
N PRO A 76 -3.28 -5.79 -3.22
CA PRO A 76 -4.71 -6.03 -3.39
C PRO A 76 -5.54 -5.99 -2.09
N PRO A 77 -5.12 -6.56 -0.95
CA PRO A 77 -5.85 -6.38 0.31
C PRO A 77 -5.67 -4.99 0.93
N THR A 78 -4.56 -4.28 0.63
CA THR A 78 -4.34 -2.91 1.11
C THR A 78 -5.32 -1.91 0.46
N LEU A 79 -5.63 -2.06 -0.83
CA LEU A 79 -6.47 -1.11 -1.56
C LEU A 79 -7.90 -0.98 -0.99
N PRO A 80 -8.65 -2.05 -0.67
CA PRO A 80 -9.95 -1.95 0.01
C PRO A 80 -9.85 -1.28 1.39
N VAL A 81 -8.79 -1.54 2.15
CA VAL A 81 -8.57 -0.92 3.47
C VAL A 81 -8.36 0.58 3.30
N LEU A 82 -7.48 0.99 2.38
CA LEU A 82 -7.25 2.41 2.08
C LEU A 82 -8.51 3.09 1.53
N TYR A 83 -9.28 2.39 0.72
CA TYR A 83 -10.55 2.90 0.21
C TYR A 83 -11.53 3.16 1.36
N ALA A 84 -11.67 2.23 2.30
CA ALA A 84 -12.52 2.40 3.47
C ALA A 84 -12.04 3.58 4.34
N VAL A 85 -10.73 3.71 4.57
CA VAL A 85 -10.12 4.83 5.30
C VAL A 85 -10.39 6.16 4.60
N GLY A 86 -10.21 6.23 3.28
CA GLY A 86 -10.49 7.44 2.50
C GLY A 86 -11.97 7.82 2.50
N ALA A 87 -12.88 6.84 2.58
CA ALA A 87 -14.32 7.08 2.69
C ALA A 87 -14.67 7.64 4.07
N MET A 88 -14.08 7.09 5.13
CA MET A 88 -14.21 7.62 6.49
C MET A 88 -13.67 9.04 6.59
N LEU A 89 -12.47 9.31 6.06
CA LEU A 89 -11.88 10.64 6.02
C LEU A 89 -12.77 11.65 5.27
N GLY A 90 -13.29 11.27 4.10
CA GLY A 90 -14.23 12.11 3.36
C GLY A 90 -15.48 12.44 4.17
N SER A 91 -16.01 11.46 4.92
CA SER A 91 -17.18 11.68 5.78
C SER A 91 -16.92 12.58 6.98
N VAL A 92 -15.66 12.70 7.45
CA VAL A 92 -15.26 13.58 8.54
C VAL A 92 -14.97 15.01 8.02
N LEU A 93 -14.41 15.13 6.81
CA LEU A 93 -14.10 16.42 6.19
C LEU A 93 -15.36 17.13 5.64
N GLU A 94 -16.40 16.38 5.30
CA GLU A 94 -17.70 16.92 4.86
C GLU A 94 -18.65 17.24 6.05
N GLN A 95 -18.19 17.11 7.30
CA GLN A 95 -18.91 17.53 8.53
C GLN A 95 -18.59 18.97 8.90
#